data_AF-A0A645C8J2-F1
#
_entry.id   AF-A0A645C8J2-F1
#
_cell.length_a   1.000
_cell.length_b   1.000
_cell.length_c   1.000
_cell.angle_alpha   90.00
_cell.angle_beta   90.00
_cell.angle_gamma   90.00
#
_symmetry.space_group_name_H-M   'P 1'
#
loop_
_entity.id
_entity.type
_entity.pdbx_description
1 polymer ?
#
loop_
_entity_poly.entity_id
_entity_poly.type
_entity_poly.pdbx_seq_one_letter_code
_entity_poly.pdbx_strand_id
1 'polypeptide(L)'
;MLGRYKEHYDPEEIDVFMVINTYRPDTYDADLCVEQMHELESGIGLKVTGLINNTNLVRETTAADLLRGEKIISEVSRRTGVPIRYTAYVEEVVKDMTPEVKAKLSGEVVPLTYYMRASWM
;
A
#
# COMPACT_ATOMS: atom_id res chain seq x y z
N MET A 1 16.95 11.52 7.99
CA MET A 1 15.62 11.23 8.57
C MET A 1 14.74 12.45 8.34
N LEU A 2 13.50 12.25 7.85
CA LEU A 2 12.60 13.31 7.41
C LEU A 2 12.25 14.32 8.53
N GLY A 3 12.28 13.88 9.79
CA GLY A 3 12.02 14.71 10.97
C GLY A 3 12.98 15.89 11.18
N ARG A 4 14.10 15.97 10.45
CA ARG A 4 15.01 17.14 10.47
C ARG A 4 14.48 18.33 9.67
N TYR A 5 13.52 18.11 8.78
CA TYR A 5 12.96 19.16 7.93
C TYR A 5 11.65 19.73 8.49
N LYS A 6 11.28 19.44 9.75
CA LYS A 6 10.02 19.85 10.38
C LYS A 6 9.74 21.35 10.32
N GLU A 7 10.77 22.18 10.28
CA GLU A 7 10.63 23.65 10.18
C GLU A 7 10.34 24.13 8.74
N HIS A 8 10.42 23.24 7.75
CA HIS A 8 10.27 23.57 6.32
C HIS A 8 8.95 23.09 5.72
N TYR A 9 8.05 22.56 6.54
CA TYR A 9 6.74 22.14 6.09
C TYR A 9 5.70 22.30 7.18
N ASP A 10 4.45 22.49 6.77
CA ASP A 10 3.30 22.37 7.64
C ASP A 10 2.86 20.88 7.67
N PRO A 11 2.88 20.21 8.84
CA PRO A 11 2.36 18.85 8.97
C PRO A 11 0.92 18.68 8.48
N GLU A 12 0.09 19.73 8.53
CA GLU A 12 -1.31 19.68 8.07
C GLU A 12 -1.44 19.71 6.54
N GLU A 13 -0.40 20.16 5.83
CA GLU A 13 -0.36 20.23 4.36
C GLU A 13 0.35 19.02 3.73
N ILE A 14 0.69 18.00 4.51
CA ILE A 14 1.40 16.81 4.04
C ILE A 14 0.50 15.58 4.08
N ASP A 15 0.42 14.90 2.94
CA ASP A 15 -0.03 13.53 2.88
C ASP A 15 1.13 12.54 3.06
N VAL A 16 0.96 11.61 4.00
CA VAL A 16 1.90 10.51 4.24
C VAL A 16 1.20 9.20 3.89
N PHE A 17 1.67 8.55 2.83
CA PHE A 17 1.14 7.26 2.41
C PHE A 17 2.01 6.10 2.86
N MET A 18 1.42 5.14 3.57
CA MET A 18 2.05 3.86 3.87
C MET A 18 1.75 2.88 2.73
N VAL A 19 2.79 2.47 2.01
CA VAL A 19 2.69 1.51 0.90
C VAL A 19 2.88 0.10 1.42
N ILE A 20 1.84 -0.72 1.37
CA ILE A 20 1.82 -2.04 2.01
C ILE A 20 1.85 -3.13 0.94
N ASN A 21 2.83 -4.04 1.05
CA ASN A 21 2.80 -5.31 0.36
C ASN A 21 2.62 -6.43 1.39
N THR A 22 1.46 -7.08 1.40
CA THR A 22 1.10 -8.08 2.43
C THR A 22 1.83 -9.42 2.34
N TYR A 23 2.84 -9.53 1.47
CA TYR A 23 3.77 -10.65 1.39
C TYR A 23 5.12 -10.40 2.07
N ARG A 24 5.34 -9.23 2.67
CA ARG A 24 6.55 -8.95 3.45
C ARG A 24 6.42 -9.47 4.88
N PRO A 25 7.51 -9.96 5.51
CA PRO A 25 7.47 -10.47 6.89
C PRO A 25 6.96 -9.46 7.93
N ASP A 26 7.19 -8.17 7.71
CA ASP A 26 6.84 -7.06 8.60
C ASP A 26 5.45 -6.45 8.32
N THR A 27 4.77 -6.92 7.27
CA THR A 27 3.42 -6.45 6.91
C THR A 27 2.52 -7.60 6.46
N TYR A 28 2.77 -8.83 6.94
CA TYR A 28 2.10 -10.04 6.46
C TYR A 28 0.63 -10.12 6.90
N ASP A 29 0.30 -9.51 8.02
CA ASP A 29 -1.03 -9.41 8.61
C ASP A 29 -1.31 -8.01 9.17
N ALA A 30 -2.51 -7.81 9.71
CA ALA A 30 -2.96 -6.51 10.18
C ALA A 30 -2.26 -6.04 11.46
N ASP A 31 -1.84 -6.95 12.34
CA ASP A 31 -1.14 -6.60 13.58
C ASP A 31 0.23 -6.03 13.25
N LEU A 32 0.97 -6.73 12.38
CA LEU A 32 2.28 -6.31 11.89
C LEU A 32 2.19 -4.99 11.10
N CYS A 33 1.16 -4.82 10.28
CA CYS A 33 0.95 -3.55 9.57
C CYS A 33 0.73 -2.37 10.52
N VAL A 34 -0.04 -2.55 11.60
CA VAL A 34 -0.29 -1.50 12.59
C VAL A 34 0.97 -1.20 13.39
N GLU A 35 1.74 -2.21 13.78
CA GLU A 35 3.05 -2.05 14.41
C GLU A 35 3.99 -1.23 13.52
N GLN A 36 4.13 -1.61 12.25
CA GLN A 36 4.96 -0.88 11.29
C GLN A 36 4.48 0.55 11.04
N MET A 37 3.16 0.78 11.04
CA MET A 37 2.61 2.13 10.94
C MET A 37 3.08 2.99 12.12
N HIS A 38 3.03 2.46 13.35
CA HIS A 38 3.49 3.20 14.54
C HIS A 38 4.99 3.46 14.55
N GLU A 39 5.81 2.51 14.12
CA GLU A 39 7.25 2.71 13.97
C GLU A 39 7.57 3.80 12.95
N LEU A 40 6.89 3.77 11.80
CA LEU A 40 7.03 4.77 10.74
C LEU A 40 6.64 6.17 11.25
N GLU A 41 5.48 6.31 11.89
CA GLU A 41 5.02 7.58 12.46
C GLU A 41 5.99 8.14 13.50
N SER A 42 6.52 7.28 14.37
CA SER A 42 7.52 7.64 15.38
C SER A 42 8.83 8.13 14.73
N GLY A 43 9.31 7.42 13.70
CA GLY A 43 10.54 7.73 13.00
C GLY A 43 10.50 9.01 12.16
N ILE A 44 9.36 9.33 11.54
CA ILE A 44 9.20 10.55 10.71
C ILE A 44 8.64 11.73 11.51
N GLY A 45 7.88 11.47 12.57
CA GLY A 45 7.19 12.48 13.37
C GLY A 45 5.96 13.09 12.69
N LEU A 46 5.34 12.35 11.77
CA LEU A 46 4.12 12.70 11.02
C LEU A 46 3.16 11.51 11.09
N LYS A 47 1.87 11.78 10.94
CA LYS A 47 0.83 10.75 10.92
C LYS A 47 0.63 10.20 9.52
N VAL A 48 0.35 8.91 9.41
CA VAL A 48 -0.04 8.30 8.13
C VAL A 48 -1.45 8.77 7.77
N THR A 49 -1.61 9.38 6.60
CA THR A 49 -2.89 9.95 6.12
C THR A 49 -3.58 9.07 5.08
N GLY A 50 -2.89 8.05 4.57
CA GLY A 50 -3.49 7.06 3.67
C GLY A 50 -2.70 5.76 3.55
N LEU A 51 -3.41 4.69 3.24
CA LEU A 51 -2.85 3.37 2.96
C LEU A 51 -2.88 3.10 1.46
N ILE A 52 -1.86 2.40 0.97
CA ILE A 52 -1.81 1.93 -0.42
C ILE A 52 -1.68 0.41 -0.42
N ASN A 53 -2.65 -0.27 -1.03
CA ASN A 53 -2.54 -1.70 -1.31
C ASN A 53 -1.62 -1.90 -2.52
N ASN A 54 -0.39 -2.32 -2.24
CA ASN A 54 0.62 -2.71 -3.22
C ASN A 54 0.99 -4.19 -3.02
N THR A 55 0.01 -5.03 -2.65
CA THR A 55 0.23 -6.47 -2.49
C THR A 55 0.57 -7.08 -3.84
N ASN A 56 1.79 -7.60 -3.95
CA ASN A 56 2.29 -8.17 -5.19
C ASN A 56 3.34 -9.24 -4.93
N LEU A 57 3.44 -10.16 -5.88
CA LEU A 57 4.49 -11.18 -6.03
C LEU A 57 5.25 -10.93 -7.34
N VAL A 58 5.61 -9.68 -7.61
CA VAL A 58 6.31 -9.26 -8.83
C VAL A 58 5.56 -9.76 -10.08
N ARG A 59 6.10 -10.74 -10.83
CA ARG A 59 5.52 -11.29 -12.07
C ARG A 59 4.48 -12.39 -11.84
N GLU A 60 4.25 -12.79 -10.59
CA GLU A 60 3.32 -13.87 -10.22
C GLU A 60 2.04 -13.33 -9.56
N THR A 61 1.86 -12.00 -9.55
CA THR A 61 0.70 -11.36 -8.92
C THR A 61 -0.60 -11.70 -9.65
N THR A 62 -1.62 -12.10 -8.90
CA THR A 62 -2.98 -12.40 -9.38
C THR A 62 -4.02 -11.47 -8.75
N ALA A 63 -5.25 -11.50 -9.27
CA ALA A 63 -6.37 -10.79 -8.65
C ALA A 63 -6.65 -11.29 -7.22
N ALA A 64 -6.45 -12.58 -6.97
CA ALA A 64 -6.62 -13.18 -5.65
C ALA A 64 -5.63 -12.60 -4.63
N ASP A 65 -4.39 -12.30 -5.04
CA ASP A 65 -3.38 -11.67 -4.19
C ASP A 65 -3.80 -10.26 -3.78
N LEU A 66 -4.33 -9.47 -4.72
CA LEU A 66 -4.83 -8.13 -4.44
C LEU A 66 -6.01 -8.17 -3.45
N LEU A 67 -6.92 -9.13 -3.60
CA LEU A 67 -8.05 -9.34 -2.69
C LEU A 67 -7.61 -9.83 -1.30
N ARG A 68 -6.56 -10.65 -1.22
CA ARG A 68 -5.93 -11.02 0.06
C ARG A 68 -5.38 -9.77 0.75
N GLY A 69 -4.64 -8.96 0.01
CA GLY A 69 -4.12 -7.68 0.48
C GLY A 69 -5.24 -6.75 0.96
N GLU A 70 -6.30 -6.63 0.17
CA GLU A 70 -7.48 -5.82 0.47
C GLU A 70 -8.09 -6.20 1.82
N LYS A 71 -8.28 -7.51 2.07
CA LYS A 71 -8.83 -8.00 3.35
C LYS A 71 -7.98 -7.57 4.54
N ILE A 72 -6.65 -7.69 4.44
CA ILE A 72 -5.72 -7.36 5.51
C ILE A 72 -5.68 -5.84 5.72
N ILE A 73 -5.55 -5.07 4.65
CA ILE A 73 -5.40 -3.61 4.74
C ILE A 73 -6.73 -2.95 5.12
N SER A 74 -7.87 -3.52 4.74
CA SER A 74 -9.19 -3.10 5.23
C SER A 74 -9.31 -3.25 6.75
N GLU A 75 -8.72 -4.30 7.33
CA GLU A 75 -8.66 -4.46 8.79
C GLU A 75 -7.79 -3.37 9.43
N VAL A 76 -6.63 -3.07 8.85
CA VAL A 76 -5.75 -1.98 9.30
C VAL A 76 -6.49 -0.64 9.26
N SER A 77 -7.10 -0.32 8.12
CA SER A 77 -7.92 0.88 7.92
C SER A 77 -9.01 1.01 8.98
N ARG A 78 -9.74 -0.08 9.27
CA ARG A 78 -10.78 -0.08 10.31
C ARG A 78 -10.23 0.20 11.71
N ARG A 79 -9.05 -0.34 12.04
CA ARG A 79 -8.43 -0.19 13.37
C ARG A 79 -7.82 1.20 13.58
N THR A 80 -7.25 1.78 12.53
CA THR A 80 -6.49 3.03 12.62
C THR A 80 -7.31 4.25 12.20
N GLY A 81 -8.41 4.04 11.47
CA GLY A 81 -9.19 5.10 10.84
C GLY A 81 -8.54 5.69 9.59
N VAL A 82 -7.38 5.18 9.16
CA VAL A 82 -6.64 5.68 8.00
C VAL A 82 -7.22 5.06 6.71
N PRO A 83 -7.70 5.87 5.75
CA PRO A 83 -8.35 5.35 4.55
C PRO A 83 -7.36 4.69 3.59
N ILE A 84 -7.83 3.67 2.86
CA ILE A 84 -7.14 3.13 1.69
C ILE A 84 -7.37 4.10 0.54
N ARG A 85 -6.31 4.77 0.09
CA ARG A 85 -6.40 5.78 -0.98
C ARG A 85 -6.23 5.17 -2.36
N TYR A 86 -5.36 4.18 -2.48
CA TYR A 86 -5.01 3.57 -3.75
C TYR A 86 -4.83 2.06 -3.62
N THR A 87 -5.16 1.35 -4.70
CA THR A 87 -4.75 -0.03 -4.92
C THR A 87 -3.98 -0.10 -6.23
N ALA A 88 -2.72 -0.50 -6.19
CA ALA A 88 -1.84 -0.55 -7.34
C ALA A 88 -1.65 -1.98 -7.82
N TYR A 89 -1.67 -2.18 -9.14
CA TYR A 89 -1.34 -3.47 -9.74
C TYR A 89 -0.69 -3.28 -11.11
N VAL A 90 0.11 -4.25 -11.55
CA VAL A 90 0.71 -4.20 -12.88
C VAL A 90 -0.22 -4.84 -13.89
N GLU A 91 -0.69 -4.05 -14.86
CA GLU A 91 -1.69 -4.48 -15.85
C GLU A 91 -1.20 -5.63 -16.73
N GLU A 92 0.08 -5.62 -17.08
CA GLU A 92 0.66 -6.69 -17.87
C GLU A 92 0.87 -8.00 -17.09
N VAL A 93 0.80 -7.99 -15.76
CA VAL A 93 1.00 -9.17 -14.90
C VAL A 93 -0.34 -9.77 -14.46
N VAL A 94 -1.25 -8.94 -13.94
CA VAL A 94 -2.53 -9.40 -13.38
C VAL A 94 -3.56 -9.59 -14.50
N LYS A 95 -3.50 -10.75 -15.17
CA LYS A 95 -4.34 -11.07 -16.34
C LYS A 95 -5.78 -11.41 -16.00
N ASP A 96 -6.06 -11.75 -14.75
CA ASP A 96 -7.36 -12.15 -14.22
C ASP A 96 -8.14 -10.99 -13.57
N MET A 97 -7.70 -9.75 -13.80
CA MET A 97 -8.39 -8.56 -13.30
C MET A 97 -9.71 -8.30 -14.07
N THR A 98 -10.84 -8.47 -13.39
CA THR A 98 -12.18 -8.19 -13.94
C THR A 98 -12.83 -6.96 -13.29
N PRO A 99 -13.91 -6.37 -13.88
CA PRO A 99 -14.66 -5.28 -13.24
C PRO A 99 -15.18 -5.65 -11.85
N GLU A 100 -15.59 -6.90 -11.63
CA GLU A 100 -16.09 -7.40 -10.35
C GLU A 100 -14.98 -7.49 -9.29
N VAL A 101 -13.74 -7.80 -9.71
CA VAL A 101 -12.57 -7.73 -8.82
C VAL A 101 -12.28 -6.28 -8.48
N LYS A 102 -12.20 -5.38 -9.47
CA LYS A 102 -11.93 -3.95 -9.24
C LYS A 102 -12.93 -3.32 -8.27
N ALA A 103 -14.21 -3.68 -8.38
CA ALA A 103 -15.27 -3.18 -7.50
C ALA A 103 -15.13 -3.61 -6.03
N LYS A 104 -14.31 -4.63 -5.73
CA LYS A 104 -14.03 -5.09 -4.36
C LYS A 104 -12.79 -4.45 -3.75
N LEU A 105 -11.97 -3.76 -4.55
CA LEU A 105 -10.76 -3.10 -4.09
C LEU A 105 -11.09 -1.69 -3.60
N SER A 106 -10.47 -1.29 -2.50
CA SER A 106 -10.66 0.03 -1.93
C SER A 106 -9.73 1.06 -2.57
N GLY A 107 -10.16 2.33 -2.53
CA GLY A 107 -9.42 3.44 -3.11
C GLY A 107 -9.47 3.47 -4.64
N GLU A 108 -8.67 4.35 -5.22
CA GLU A 108 -8.49 4.41 -6.66
C GLU A 108 -7.61 3.25 -7.13
N VAL A 109 -8.14 2.43 -8.04
CA VAL A 109 -7.41 1.27 -8.59
C VAL A 109 -6.52 1.74 -9.75
N VAL A 110 -5.22 1.79 -9.51
CA VAL A 110 -4.21 2.33 -10.43
C VAL A 110 -3.52 1.19 -11.18
N PRO A 111 -3.77 1.01 -12.50
CA PRO A 111 -3.00 0.11 -13.32
C PRO A 111 -1.61 0.71 -13.62
N LEU A 112 -0.56 -0.08 -13.38
CA LEU A 112 0.83 0.27 -13.61
C LEU A 112 1.39 -0.47 -14.82
N THR A 113 2.32 0.17 -15.52
CA THR A 113 3.08 -0.41 -16.64
C THR A 113 4.56 -0.51 -16.26
N TYR A 114 5.20 -1.65 -16.54
CA TYR A 114 6.64 -1.77 -16.37
C TYR A 114 7.40 -1.07 -17.52
N TYR A 115 8.25 -0.11 -17.17
CA TYR A 115 9.14 0.56 -18.13
C TYR A 115 10.60 0.08 -18.05
N MET A 116 11.01 -0.53 -16.93
CA MET A 116 12.34 -1.13 -16.80
C MET A 116 12.31 -2.58 -17.30
N ARG A 117 13.08 -2.87 -18.36
CA ARG A 117 13.37 -4.25 -18.77
C ARG A 117 14.27 -4.90 -17.73
N ALA A 118 14.08 -6.19 -17.47
CA ALA A 118 15.08 -6.95 -16.76
C ALA A 118 16.31 -7.10 -17.68
N SER A 119 17.39 -6.41 -17.36
CA SER A 119 18.69 -6.62 -17.99
C SER A 119 19.40 -7.90 -17.50
N TRP A 120 18.81 -8.58 -16.52
CA TRP A 120 19.39 -9.72 -15.79
C TRP A 120 18.32 -10.68 -15.25
N MET A 121 17.21 -10.83 -15.98
CA MET A 121 16.30 -11.98 -15.87
C MET A 121 16.32 -12.72 -17.20
#